data_AF-A0A0C1EGR5-F1
#
_entry.id   AF-A0A0C1EGR5-F1
#
_cell.length_a   1.000
_cell.length_b   1.000
_cell.length_c   1.000
_cell.angle_alpha   90.00
_cell.angle_beta   90.00
_cell.angle_gamma   90.00
#
_symmetry.space_group_name_H-M   'P 1'
#
loop_
_entity.id
_entity.type
_entity.pdbx_description
1 polymer ?
#
loop_
_entity_poly.entity_id
_entity_poly.type
_entity_poly.pdbx_seq_one_letter_code
_entity_poly.pdbx_strand_id
1 'polypeptide(L)'
;MYGFISLARFKSLANQMRQSFVCRVEYTVVILYNIPDYRATKLEGYSEQNALRDANNEAFQVGISSLFEFLRTWKENAKISLALEVQGRVSMLEPETEANQNAKEWQGELRGERVIGPYRAQFPSGDASMLTEVTCVDHLIVQYSYRLQGIATGAFLQIAERCAALWRLHLDMPGRLRPDHVEYMRERREGMSGLTVLHLVYSYKVLVK
;
A
#
# COMPACT_ATOMS: atom_id res chain seq x y z
N MET A 1 -20.93 -9.87 7.71
CA MET A 1 -20.04 -9.48 8.81
C MET A 1 -18.75 -10.29 8.65
N TYR A 2 -17.73 -9.72 8.03
CA TYR A 2 -16.45 -10.41 7.84
C TYR A 2 -15.66 -10.31 9.15
N GLY A 3 -15.37 -11.44 9.78
CA GLY A 3 -14.53 -11.48 10.97
C GLY A 3 -13.05 -11.40 10.57
N PHE A 4 -12.34 -10.39 11.08
CA PHE A 4 -10.88 -10.34 10.92
C PHE A 4 -10.23 -11.40 11.80
N ILE A 5 -9.33 -12.20 11.24
CA ILE A 5 -8.50 -13.15 11.99
C ILE A 5 -7.03 -12.76 11.84
N SER A 6 -6.23 -12.98 12.88
CA SER A 6 -4.79 -12.74 12.81
C SER A 6 -4.12 -13.71 11.83
N LEU A 7 -2.96 -13.32 11.29
CA LEU A 7 -2.16 -14.20 10.43
C LEU A 7 -1.81 -15.51 11.14
N ALA A 8 -1.52 -15.49 12.44
CA ALA A 8 -1.25 -16.70 13.22
C ALA A 8 -2.47 -17.65 13.26
N ARG A 9 -3.68 -17.10 13.43
CA ARG A 9 -4.92 -17.89 13.40
C ARG A 9 -5.21 -18.42 12.00
N PHE A 10 -4.99 -17.60 10.97
CA PHE A 10 -5.11 -18.03 9.58
C PHE A 10 -4.14 -19.16 9.23
N LYS A 11 -2.86 -19.04 9.62
CA LYS A 11 -1.84 -20.09 9.50
C LYS A 11 -2.33 -21.43 10.08
N SER A 12 -2.86 -21.40 11.30
CA SER A 12 -3.38 -22.60 11.96
C SER A 12 -4.56 -23.22 11.21
N LEU A 13 -5.53 -22.41 10.77
CA LEU A 13 -6.69 -22.88 10.01
C LEU A 13 -6.31 -23.42 8.63
N ALA A 14 -5.47 -22.70 7.90
CA ALA A 14 -5.03 -23.08 6.56
C ALA A 14 -4.19 -24.37 6.55
N ASN A 15 -3.50 -24.69 7.65
CA ASN A 15 -2.82 -25.98 7.81
C ASN A 15 -3.78 -27.14 8.08
N GLN A 16 -4.97 -26.86 8.63
CA GLN A 16 -6.00 -27.88 8.90
C GLN A 16 -6.94 -28.07 7.72
N MET A 17 -7.09 -27.06 6.87
CA MET A 17 -7.91 -27.10 5.66
C MET A 17 -7.08 -27.52 4.45
N ARG A 18 -7.74 -28.06 3.41
CA ARG A 18 -7.06 -28.22 2.11
C ARG A 18 -6.84 -26.84 1.52
N GLN A 19 -5.57 -26.41 1.45
CA GLN A 19 -5.14 -25.14 0.85
C GLN A 19 -5.72 -24.94 -0.57
N SER A 20 -5.96 -26.03 -1.32
CA SER A 20 -6.59 -26.02 -2.65
C SER A 20 -8.01 -25.44 -2.70
N PHE A 21 -8.68 -25.25 -1.57
CA PHE A 21 -10.00 -24.61 -1.50
C PHE A 21 -9.93 -23.10 -1.26
N VAL A 22 -8.75 -22.55 -0.96
CA VAL A 22 -8.59 -21.11 -0.78
C VAL A 22 -8.24 -20.50 -2.13
N CYS A 23 -9.20 -19.80 -2.74
CA CYS A 23 -8.98 -19.12 -4.02
C CYS A 23 -8.66 -17.62 -3.86
N ARG A 24 -8.94 -17.04 -2.69
CA ARG A 24 -8.75 -15.61 -2.41
C ARG A 24 -8.31 -15.39 -0.96
N VAL A 25 -7.30 -14.57 -0.78
CA VAL A 25 -6.83 -14.09 0.52
C VAL A 25 -6.92 -12.58 0.53
N GLU A 26 -7.67 -12.02 1.48
CA GLU A 26 -7.70 -10.59 1.76
C GLU A 26 -6.86 -10.34 3.00
N TYR A 27 -5.76 -9.59 2.84
CA TYR A 27 -4.77 -9.40 3.88
C TYR A 27 -4.58 -7.92 4.17
N THR A 28 -4.98 -7.51 5.37
CA THR A 28 -4.78 -6.15 5.87
C THR A 28 -3.52 -6.11 6.73
N VAL A 29 -2.53 -5.35 6.27
CA VAL A 29 -1.34 -5.00 7.05
C VAL A 29 -1.71 -3.90 8.02
N VAL A 30 -1.59 -4.18 9.32
CA VAL A 30 -1.92 -3.20 10.36
C VAL A 30 -0.65 -2.46 10.78
N ILE A 31 -0.54 -1.19 10.39
CA ILE A 31 0.55 -0.29 10.76
C ILE A 31 0.18 0.56 11.99
N LEU A 32 1.16 1.23 12.59
CA LEU A 32 0.98 1.94 13.85
C LEU A 32 0.09 3.18 13.69
N TYR A 33 0.42 4.03 12.73
CA TYR A 33 -0.15 5.36 12.60
C TYR A 33 -0.96 5.50 11.31
N ASN A 34 -2.19 5.99 11.45
CA ASN A 34 -3.01 6.45 10.35
C ASN A 34 -2.73 7.94 10.12
N ILE A 35 -1.83 8.25 9.19
CA ILE A 35 -1.47 9.62 8.81
C ILE A 35 -2.52 10.14 7.81
N PRO A 36 -3.40 11.08 8.18
CA PRO A 36 -4.54 11.43 7.34
C PRO A 36 -4.12 12.21 6.09
N ASP A 37 -4.48 11.68 4.91
CA ASP A 37 -4.25 12.35 3.63
C ASP A 37 -4.80 13.79 3.63
N TYR A 38 -3.94 14.74 3.28
CA TYR A 38 -4.29 16.14 3.03
C TYR A 38 -5.06 16.85 4.15
N ARG A 39 -4.68 16.61 5.40
CA ARG A 39 -5.27 17.28 6.57
C ARG A 39 -4.33 18.23 7.29
N ALA A 40 -3.12 18.39 6.81
CA ALA A 40 -2.12 19.24 7.46
C ALA A 40 -1.20 19.93 6.45
N THR A 41 -0.64 21.07 6.88
CA THR A 41 0.36 21.86 6.15
C THR A 41 1.75 21.67 6.76
N LYS A 42 2.78 21.82 5.92
CA LYS A 42 4.18 21.68 6.31
C LYS A 42 4.63 22.91 7.09
N LEU A 43 5.21 22.72 8.27
CA LEU A 43 5.90 23.77 9.02
C LEU A 43 7.38 23.84 8.63
N GLU A 44 8.09 24.86 9.12
CA GLU A 44 9.55 24.94 8.97
C GLU A 44 10.22 23.70 9.58
N GLY A 45 11.16 23.11 8.84
CA GLY A 45 11.85 21.88 9.25
C GLY A 45 11.15 20.57 8.87
N TYR A 46 9.98 20.62 8.22
CA TYR A 46 9.28 19.41 7.77
C TYR A 46 10.15 18.51 6.88
N SER A 47 10.14 17.22 7.22
CA SER A 47 10.80 16.16 6.46
C SER A 47 9.87 14.96 6.27
N GLU A 48 9.91 14.38 5.07
CA GLU A 48 9.26 13.10 4.79
C GLU A 48 10.04 11.93 5.39
N GLN A 49 11.32 12.12 5.73
CA GLN A 49 12.08 11.20 6.55
C GLN A 49 11.82 11.54 8.02
N ASN A 50 10.85 10.85 8.62
CA ASN A 50 10.48 11.03 10.01
C ASN A 50 10.13 9.68 10.67
N ALA A 51 10.26 9.65 11.99
CA ALA A 51 10.09 8.43 12.78
C ALA A 51 8.69 7.81 12.67
N LEU A 52 7.64 8.61 12.38
CA LEU A 52 6.28 8.09 12.21
C LEU A 52 6.16 7.27 10.92
N ARG A 53 6.69 7.79 9.80
CA ARG A 53 6.72 7.05 8.53
C ARG A 53 7.64 5.84 8.63
N ASP A 54 8.80 5.97 9.29
CA ASP A 54 9.74 4.87 9.45
C ASP A 54 9.11 3.70 10.23
N ALA A 55 8.49 3.98 11.37
CA ALA A 55 7.80 2.97 12.17
C ALA A 55 6.65 2.28 11.40
N ASN A 56 5.93 3.03 10.56
CA ASN A 56 4.92 2.46 9.68
C ASN A 56 5.52 1.59 8.57
N ASN A 57 6.63 2.00 7.96
CA ASN A 57 7.34 1.24 6.92
C ASN A 57 7.91 -0.06 7.49
N GLU A 58 8.47 -0.03 8.70
CA GLU A 58 8.93 -1.23 9.41
C GLU A 58 7.77 -2.19 9.70
N ALA A 59 6.66 -1.70 10.24
CA ALA A 59 5.47 -2.52 10.48
C ALA A 59 4.92 -3.13 9.17
N PHE A 60 4.96 -2.35 8.08
CA PHE A 60 4.56 -2.82 6.76
C PHE A 60 5.46 -3.95 6.25
N GLN A 61 6.79 -3.76 6.30
CA GLN A 61 7.77 -4.78 5.96
C GLN A 61 7.52 -6.07 6.74
N VAL A 62 7.44 -6.00 8.07
CA VAL A 62 7.22 -7.18 8.93
C VAL A 62 5.92 -7.90 8.55
N GLY A 63 4.86 -7.14 8.27
CA GLY A 63 3.56 -7.68 7.88
C GLY A 63 3.59 -8.43 6.55
N ILE A 64 4.25 -7.87 5.53
CA ILE A 64 4.38 -8.51 4.21
C ILE A 64 5.36 -9.69 4.26
N SER A 65 6.53 -9.54 4.89
CA SER A 65 7.49 -10.64 5.04
C SER A 65 6.87 -11.84 5.74
N SER A 66 6.10 -11.61 6.81
CA SER A 66 5.42 -12.69 7.55
C SER A 66 4.37 -13.44 6.72
N LEU A 67 3.71 -12.73 5.80
CA LEU A 67 2.75 -13.30 4.85
C LEU A 67 3.49 -14.12 3.79
N PHE A 68 4.54 -13.57 3.17
CA PHE A 68 5.29 -14.25 2.11
C PHE A 68 5.99 -15.50 2.63
N GLU A 69 6.56 -15.44 3.84
CA GLU A 69 7.10 -16.61 4.55
C GLU A 69 6.06 -17.70 4.80
N PHE A 70 4.79 -17.34 4.91
CA PHE A 70 3.71 -18.31 5.00
C PHE A 70 3.32 -18.87 3.64
N LEU A 71 3.08 -17.98 2.67
CA LEU A 71 2.64 -18.34 1.33
C LEU A 71 3.68 -19.19 0.58
N ARG A 72 4.98 -19.08 0.91
CA ARG A 72 6.01 -19.97 0.36
C ARG A 72 5.76 -21.46 0.63
N THR A 73 5.01 -21.77 1.69
CA THR A 73 4.69 -23.16 2.09
C THR A 73 3.52 -23.74 1.28
N TRP A 74 2.85 -22.91 0.47
CA TRP A 74 1.72 -23.32 -0.33
C TRP A 74 2.22 -23.85 -1.68
N LYS A 75 1.55 -24.88 -2.18
CA LYS A 75 1.89 -25.49 -3.47
C LYS A 75 1.52 -24.57 -4.63
N GLU A 76 2.28 -24.66 -5.73
CA GLU A 76 2.07 -23.89 -6.97
C GLU A 76 0.66 -24.05 -7.53
N ASN A 77 0.06 -25.22 -7.35
CA ASN A 77 -1.26 -25.58 -7.87
C ASN A 77 -2.41 -24.81 -7.20
N ALA A 78 -2.17 -24.14 -6.07
CA ALA A 78 -3.20 -23.45 -5.30
C ALA A 78 -3.75 -22.21 -6.02
N LYS A 79 -2.93 -21.53 -6.83
CA LYS A 79 -3.25 -20.33 -7.65
C LYS A 79 -4.30 -19.42 -7.01
N ILE A 80 -3.84 -18.53 -6.13
CA ILE A 80 -4.70 -17.67 -5.33
C ILE A 80 -4.66 -16.21 -5.81
N SER A 81 -5.80 -15.54 -5.65
CA SER A 81 -5.87 -14.09 -5.68
C SER A 81 -5.49 -13.52 -4.30
N LEU A 82 -4.46 -12.69 -4.25
CA LEU A 82 -4.03 -11.98 -3.04
C LEU A 82 -4.44 -10.51 -3.13
N ALA A 83 -5.34 -10.08 -2.23
CA ALA A 83 -5.71 -8.68 -2.06
C ALA A 83 -5.01 -8.10 -0.83
N LEU A 84 -4.29 -7.00 -1.03
CA LEU A 84 -3.52 -6.32 0.00
C LEU A 84 -4.15 -4.97 0.35
N GLU A 85 -4.23 -4.71 1.65
CA GLU A 85 -4.68 -3.45 2.23
C GLU A 85 -3.72 -3.02 3.35
N VAL A 86 -3.65 -1.71 3.64
CA VAL A 86 -2.91 -1.20 4.79
C VAL A 86 -3.82 -0.34 5.65
N GLN A 87 -3.81 -0.59 6.96
CA GLN A 87 -4.64 0.12 7.92
C GLN A 87 -3.81 0.63 9.09
N GLY A 88 -3.85 1.92 9.36
CA GLY A 88 -3.26 2.49 10.57
C GLY A 88 -4.15 2.31 11.80
N ARG A 89 -3.54 2.08 12.98
CA ARG A 89 -4.27 1.92 14.25
C ARG A 89 -4.68 3.25 14.86
N VAL A 90 -3.76 4.20 14.94
CA VAL A 90 -3.94 5.45 15.67
C VAL A 90 -3.83 6.63 14.71
N SER A 91 -4.85 7.48 14.64
CA SER A 91 -4.78 8.70 13.82
C SER A 91 -3.77 9.68 14.43
N MET A 92 -2.79 10.10 13.64
CA MET A 92 -1.73 11.01 14.10
C MET A 92 -1.26 11.91 12.95
N LEU A 93 -0.92 13.16 13.25
CA LEU A 93 -0.25 14.05 12.30
C LEU A 93 1.25 13.79 12.30
N GLU A 94 1.90 14.10 11.18
CA GLU A 94 3.36 14.03 11.12
C GLU A 94 4.00 15.11 12.01
N PRO A 95 5.25 14.95 12.42
CA PRO A 95 5.96 15.99 13.16
C PRO A 95 6.20 17.19 12.23
N GLU A 96 6.35 18.38 12.79
CA GLU A 96 6.49 19.63 12.02
C GLU A 96 5.31 19.87 11.05
N THR A 97 4.10 19.54 11.49
CA THR A 97 2.88 19.81 10.74
C THR A 97 1.76 20.38 11.61
N GLU A 98 0.88 21.17 11.01
CA GLU A 98 -0.30 21.71 11.69
C GLU A 98 -1.59 21.27 10.98
N ALA A 99 -2.60 20.94 11.79
CA ALA A 99 -3.92 20.58 11.28
C ALA A 99 -4.54 21.75 10.51
N ASN A 100 -4.87 21.53 9.24
CA ASN A 100 -5.48 22.57 8.42
C ASN A 100 -6.75 22.00 7.76
N GLN A 101 -7.92 22.50 8.18
CA GLN A 101 -9.21 22.05 7.67
C GLN A 101 -9.40 22.40 6.19
N ASN A 102 -8.76 23.48 5.74
CA ASN A 102 -8.75 23.96 4.35
C ASN A 102 -7.71 23.21 3.50
N ALA A 103 -6.81 22.41 4.08
CA ALA A 103 -5.91 21.53 3.31
C ALA A 103 -6.67 20.50 2.46
N LYS A 104 -7.95 20.28 2.74
CA LYS A 104 -8.86 19.49 1.91
C LYS A 104 -9.34 20.21 0.63
N GLU A 105 -9.17 21.52 0.53
CA GLU A 105 -9.75 22.41 -0.51
C GLU A 105 -8.97 22.47 -1.84
N TRP A 106 -8.30 21.39 -2.25
CA TRP A 106 -7.76 21.24 -3.62
C TRP A 106 -6.67 22.24 -4.04
N GLN A 107 -5.81 22.65 -3.11
CA GLN A 107 -4.59 23.42 -3.43
C GLN A 107 -3.39 22.77 -2.72
N GLY A 108 -2.31 22.50 -3.45
CA GLY A 108 -1.01 22.00 -2.97
C GLY A 108 -0.20 23.10 -2.29
N GLU A 109 -0.60 24.35 -2.53
CA GLU A 109 -0.14 25.53 -1.84
C GLU A 109 -1.35 26.35 -1.40
N LEU A 110 -1.64 26.40 -0.10
CA LEU A 110 -2.71 27.22 0.46
C LEU A 110 -2.09 28.50 1.02
N ARG A 111 -2.30 29.64 0.36
CA ARG A 111 -1.77 30.95 0.82
C ARG A 111 -0.25 30.96 1.04
N GLY A 112 0.51 30.17 0.28
CA GLY A 112 1.97 30.03 0.44
C GLY A 112 2.41 28.81 1.27
N GLU A 113 1.47 28.07 1.89
CA GLU A 113 1.77 26.89 2.69
C GLU A 113 1.63 25.59 1.89
N ARG A 114 2.68 24.77 1.88
CA ARG A 114 2.68 23.48 1.18
C ARG A 114 1.88 22.43 1.96
N VAL A 115 0.91 21.80 1.32
CA VAL A 115 0.15 20.69 1.90
C VAL A 115 0.98 19.41 1.88
N ILE A 116 0.82 18.57 2.91
CA ILE A 116 1.52 17.29 2.99
C ILE A 116 0.96 16.30 1.97
N GLY A 117 1.87 15.66 1.25
CA GLY A 117 1.54 14.56 0.35
C GLY A 117 1.02 13.35 1.14
N PRO A 118 0.23 12.48 0.49
CA PRO A 118 -0.36 11.36 1.20
C PRO A 118 0.71 10.31 1.57
N TYR A 119 0.70 9.83 2.82
CA TYR A 119 1.57 8.73 3.23
C TYR A 119 1.17 7.44 2.51
N ARG A 120 2.15 6.70 2.01
CA ARG A 120 1.94 5.39 1.39
C ARG A 120 3.00 4.42 1.94
N ALA A 121 2.56 3.27 2.40
CA ALA A 121 3.43 2.28 2.99
C ALA A 121 4.41 1.73 1.96
N GLN A 122 5.68 1.64 2.36
CA GLN A 122 6.76 1.20 1.52
C GLN A 122 7.80 0.42 2.32
N PHE A 123 8.69 -0.29 1.63
CA PHE A 123 9.80 -0.94 2.30
C PHE A 123 10.84 0.09 2.74
N PRO A 124 11.39 -0.05 3.96
CA PRO A 124 12.61 0.66 4.36
C PRO A 124 13.67 0.63 3.26
N SER A 125 14.31 1.77 3.01
CA SER A 125 15.32 1.95 1.94
C SER A 125 14.81 1.71 0.50
N GLY A 126 13.51 1.45 0.31
CA GLY A 126 12.94 1.14 -1.00
C GLY A 126 13.40 -0.21 -1.56
N ASP A 127 13.75 -1.17 -0.71
CA ASP A 127 14.21 -2.50 -1.11
C ASP A 127 13.32 -3.61 -0.53
N ALA A 128 12.81 -4.48 -1.40
CA ALA A 128 12.04 -5.67 -1.01
C ALA A 128 12.80 -7.00 -1.19
N SER A 129 14.13 -6.96 -1.40
CA SER A 129 14.96 -8.14 -1.65
C SER A 129 14.87 -9.21 -0.56
N MET A 130 14.59 -8.80 0.69
CA MET A 130 14.35 -9.68 1.84
C MET A 130 13.06 -10.49 1.76
N LEU A 131 12.13 -10.15 0.85
CA LEU A 131 10.92 -10.93 0.66
C LEU A 131 11.24 -12.25 -0.02
N THR A 132 10.75 -13.35 0.53
CA THR A 132 10.86 -14.68 -0.08
C THR A 132 9.99 -14.76 -1.33
N GLU A 133 10.44 -15.46 -2.36
CA GLU A 133 9.62 -15.69 -3.55
C GLU A 133 8.46 -16.66 -3.26
N VAL A 134 7.30 -16.43 -3.88
CA VAL A 134 6.11 -17.28 -3.74
C VAL A 134 5.55 -17.67 -5.11
N THR A 135 5.09 -18.91 -5.22
CA THR A 135 4.59 -19.51 -6.48
C THR A 135 3.08 -19.72 -6.48
N CYS A 136 2.41 -19.48 -5.35
CA CYS A 136 0.98 -19.74 -5.21
C CYS A 136 0.10 -18.54 -5.59
N VAL A 137 0.66 -17.33 -5.74
CA VAL A 137 -0.09 -16.10 -6.05
C VAL A 137 -0.09 -15.86 -7.56
N ASP A 138 -1.27 -15.90 -8.17
CA ASP A 138 -1.44 -15.77 -9.62
C ASP A 138 -2.12 -14.43 -10.01
N HIS A 139 -2.80 -13.80 -9.05
CA HIS A 139 -3.45 -12.51 -9.19
C HIS A 139 -3.20 -11.66 -7.95
N LEU A 140 -2.57 -10.50 -8.14
CA LEU A 140 -2.26 -9.57 -7.06
C LEU A 140 -3.12 -8.31 -7.19
N ILE A 141 -3.74 -7.89 -6.08
CA ILE A 141 -4.68 -6.76 -6.03
C ILE A 141 -4.26 -5.82 -4.91
N VAL A 142 -4.11 -4.51 -5.20
CA VAL A 142 -4.13 -3.49 -4.15
C VAL A 142 -5.55 -2.99 -4.01
N GLN A 143 -6.12 -3.16 -2.82
CA GLN A 143 -7.39 -2.54 -2.49
C GLN A 143 -7.09 -1.14 -1.93
N TYR A 144 -7.69 -0.14 -2.57
CA TYR A 144 -7.66 1.23 -2.06
C TYR A 144 -9.02 1.59 -1.49
N SER A 145 -9.01 2.17 -0.29
CA SER A 145 -10.16 2.85 0.28
C SER A 145 -9.70 4.19 0.82
N TYR A 146 -10.55 5.20 0.72
CA TYR A 146 -10.30 6.55 1.24
C TYR A 146 -10.07 6.60 2.77
N ARG A 147 -10.32 5.48 3.47
CA ARG A 147 -10.06 5.32 4.91
C ARG A 147 -8.77 4.54 5.21
N LEU A 148 -8.17 3.93 4.20
CA LEU A 148 -7.02 3.05 4.33
C LEU A 148 -5.76 3.78 3.91
N GLN A 149 -4.65 3.33 4.47
CA GLN A 149 -3.34 3.75 4.05
C GLN A 149 -3.04 2.99 2.74
N GLY A 150 -2.58 3.70 1.72
CA GLY A 150 -2.24 3.06 0.45
C GLY A 150 -0.85 2.42 0.50
N ILE A 151 -0.57 1.52 -0.44
CA ILE A 151 0.79 1.01 -0.69
C ILE A 151 1.45 1.90 -1.74
N ALA A 152 2.73 2.23 -1.56
CA ALA A 152 3.51 2.95 -2.57
C ALA A 152 3.62 2.10 -3.83
N THR A 153 3.54 2.72 -5.02
CA THR A 153 3.59 1.98 -6.29
C THR A 153 4.86 1.13 -6.40
N GLY A 154 6.02 1.70 -6.04
CA GLY A 154 7.29 0.98 -6.08
C GLY A 154 7.27 -0.25 -5.18
N ALA A 155 6.80 -0.12 -3.93
CA ALA A 155 6.68 -1.26 -3.02
C ALA A 155 5.70 -2.33 -3.54
N PHE A 156 4.58 -1.93 -4.16
CA PHE A 156 3.66 -2.89 -4.75
C PHE A 156 4.27 -3.65 -5.93
N LEU A 157 5.02 -2.98 -6.80
CA LEU A 157 5.71 -3.62 -7.92
C LEU A 157 6.79 -4.58 -7.41
N GLN A 158 7.55 -4.18 -6.40
CA GLN A 158 8.52 -5.05 -5.75
C GLN A 158 7.85 -6.30 -5.12
N ILE A 159 6.66 -6.17 -4.53
CA ILE A 159 5.87 -7.33 -4.07
C ILE A 159 5.48 -8.23 -5.25
N ALA A 160 5.04 -7.63 -6.36
CA ALA A 160 4.64 -8.35 -7.56
C ALA A 160 5.81 -9.16 -8.16
N GLU A 161 7.03 -8.61 -8.16
CA GLU A 161 8.25 -9.28 -8.60
C GLU A 161 8.58 -10.54 -7.79
N ARG A 162 8.08 -10.65 -6.56
CA ARG A 162 8.29 -11.83 -5.70
C ARG A 162 7.20 -12.89 -5.87
N CYS A 163 6.25 -12.68 -6.78
CA CYS A 163 5.20 -13.64 -7.11
C CYS A 163 5.51 -14.33 -8.46
N ALA A 164 6.16 -15.48 -8.43
CA ALA A 164 6.67 -16.16 -9.64
C ALA A 164 5.55 -16.64 -10.61
N ALA A 165 4.37 -16.96 -10.09
CA ALA A 165 3.23 -17.40 -10.90
C ALA A 165 2.27 -16.25 -11.29
N LEU A 166 2.66 -15.00 -11.04
CA LEU A 166 1.82 -13.84 -11.26
C LEU A 166 1.52 -13.64 -12.75
N TRP A 167 0.23 -13.55 -13.09
CA TRP A 167 -0.21 -13.24 -14.45
C TRP A 167 -1.26 -12.12 -14.51
N ARG A 168 -1.85 -11.76 -13.36
CA ARG A 168 -2.72 -10.58 -13.24
C ARG A 168 -2.27 -9.65 -12.14
N LEU A 169 -2.28 -8.37 -12.45
CA LEU A 169 -2.03 -7.30 -11.50
C LEU A 169 -3.18 -6.29 -11.58
N HIS A 170 -3.87 -6.09 -10.46
CA HIS A 170 -4.90 -5.08 -10.31
C HIS A 170 -4.40 -4.00 -9.36
N LEU A 171 -4.02 -2.88 -9.95
CA LEU A 171 -3.63 -1.69 -9.22
C LEU A 171 -4.81 -0.72 -9.20
N ASP A 172 -5.63 -0.78 -8.16
CA ASP A 172 -6.63 0.27 -7.96
C ASP A 172 -5.90 1.51 -7.41
N MET A 173 -5.81 2.57 -8.22
CA MET A 173 -5.27 3.87 -7.81
C MET A 173 -6.33 4.98 -7.73
N PRO A 174 -7.37 4.89 -6.88
CA PRO A 174 -8.26 6.00 -6.58
C PRO A 174 -7.58 7.03 -5.67
N GLY A 175 -6.44 7.58 -6.09
CA GLY A 175 -6.06 8.89 -5.57
C GLY A 175 -7.15 9.87 -6.02
N ARG A 176 -7.67 10.70 -5.11
CA ARG A 176 -8.19 12.00 -5.55
C ARG A 176 -7.00 12.74 -6.14
N LEU A 177 -6.82 12.61 -7.45
CA LEU A 177 -5.84 13.34 -8.23
C LEU A 177 -6.23 14.81 -8.09
N ARG A 178 -5.46 15.56 -7.30
CA ARG A 178 -5.60 17.01 -7.31
C ARG A 178 -4.96 17.53 -8.60
N PRO A 179 -5.62 18.43 -9.36
CA PRO A 179 -5.14 18.89 -10.66
C PRO A 179 -3.73 19.50 -10.67
N ASP A 180 -3.27 19.98 -9.51
CA ASP A 180 -1.99 20.64 -9.27
C ASP A 180 -0.86 19.69 -8.83
N HIS A 181 -1.12 18.39 -8.69
CA HIS A 181 -0.12 17.40 -8.26
C HIS A 181 0.63 16.77 -9.45
N VAL A 182 0.98 17.58 -10.46
CA VAL A 182 1.65 17.11 -11.69
C VAL A 182 3.07 16.60 -11.38
N GLU A 183 3.82 17.25 -10.49
CA GLU A 183 5.12 16.73 -10.03
C GLU A 183 4.98 15.39 -9.28
N TYR A 184 4.05 15.29 -8.32
CA TYR A 184 3.77 14.03 -7.62
C TYR A 184 3.38 12.91 -8.61
N MET A 185 2.62 13.26 -9.66
CA MET A 185 2.27 12.33 -10.74
C MET A 185 3.48 11.91 -11.57
N ARG A 186 4.43 12.81 -11.80
CA ARG A 186 5.67 12.53 -12.54
C ARG A 186 6.58 11.60 -11.72
N GLU A 187 6.85 11.92 -10.46
CA GLU A 187 7.64 11.08 -9.55
C GLU A 187 7.05 9.67 -9.41
N ARG A 188 5.71 9.59 -9.31
CA ARG A 188 4.98 8.33 -9.23
C ARG A 188 5.04 7.49 -10.52
N ARG A 189 5.17 8.13 -11.69
CA ARG A 189 5.35 7.47 -13.00
C ARG A 189 6.80 7.04 -13.24
N GLU A 190 7.77 7.84 -12.83
CA GLU A 190 9.19 7.53 -12.99
C GLU A 190 9.58 6.25 -12.23
N GLY A 191 8.97 6.00 -11.08
CA GLY A 191 9.10 4.72 -10.35
C GLY A 191 8.55 3.49 -11.09
N MET A 192 7.92 3.65 -12.27
CA MET A 192 7.35 2.57 -13.09
C MET A 192 8.15 2.29 -14.38
N SER A 193 9.20 3.07 -14.67
CA SER A 193 9.90 3.10 -15.98
C SER A 193 10.72 1.85 -16.34
N GLY A 194 10.78 0.84 -15.47
CA GLY A 194 11.74 -0.27 -15.57
C GLY A 194 11.18 -1.62 -16.05
N LEU A 195 9.87 -1.76 -16.28
CA LEU A 195 9.26 -3.09 -16.47
C LEU A 195 8.32 -3.17 -17.67
N THR A 196 8.45 -4.25 -18.44
CA THR A 196 7.53 -4.64 -19.52
C THR A 196 6.16 -4.96 -18.91
N VAL A 197 5.24 -4.00 -18.98
CA VAL A 197 3.92 -4.06 -18.38
C VAL A 197 3.04 -5.11 -19.06
N LEU A 198 2.77 -6.23 -18.38
CA LEU A 198 1.67 -7.14 -18.73
C LEU A 198 0.37 -6.60 -18.08
N HIS A 199 -0.43 -5.90 -18.89
CA HIS A 199 -1.80 -5.46 -18.58
C HIS A 199 -2.00 -4.75 -17.22
N LEU A 200 -1.60 -3.48 -17.14
CA LEU A 200 -2.11 -2.55 -16.11
C LEU A 200 -3.54 -2.11 -16.49
N VAL A 201 -4.54 -2.54 -15.72
CA VAL A 201 -5.88 -1.95 -15.79
C VAL A 201 -5.89 -0.71 -14.90
N TYR A 202 -5.66 0.46 -15.48
CA TYR A 202 -5.88 1.73 -14.78
C TYR A 202 -7.36 2.07 -14.82
N SER A 203 -8.02 2.10 -13.66
CA SER A 203 -9.37 2.67 -13.53
C SER A 203 -9.27 4.10 -13.02
N TYR A 204 -9.27 5.07 -13.93
CA TYR A 204 -9.39 6.48 -13.56
C TYR A 204 -10.87 6.84 -13.36
N LYS A 205 -11.30 7.10 -12.13
CA LYS A 205 -12.55 7.82 -11.89
C LYS A 205 -12.26 9.31 -11.90
N VAL A 206 -12.35 9.92 -13.09
CA VAL A 206 -12.40 11.38 -13.21
C VAL A 206 -13.80 11.82 -12.79
N LEU A 207 -13.92 12.36 -11.58
CA LEU A 207 -15.11 13.11 -11.17
C LEU A 207 -15.06 14.48 -11.86
N VAL A 208 -15.60 14.54 -13.07
CA VAL A 208 -15.95 15.81 -13.71
C VAL A 208 -17.22 16.31 -13.01
N LYS A 209 -17.18 17.53 -12.46
CA LYS A 209 -18.39 18.21 -11.99
C LYS A 209 -19.24 18.64 -13.17
#